data_AF-A0A2T4LJN2-F1
#
_entry.id   AF-A0A2T4LJN2-F1
#
_cell.length_a   1.000
_cell.length_b   1.000
_cell.length_c   1.000
_cell.angle_alpha   90.00
_cell.angle_beta   90.00
_cell.angle_gamma   90.00
#
_symmetry.space_group_name_H-M   'P 1'
#
loop_
_entity.id
_entity.type
_entity.pdbx_description
1 polymer ?
#
loop_
_entity_poly.entity_id
_entity_poly.type
_entity_poly.pdbx_seq_one_letter_code
_entity_poly.pdbx_strand_id
1 'polypeptide(L)'
;ITPVINQQENLILYRIQYPSSEWDARNASNYIEVRRLEDVDARVDNVLYKFDLPRHLTGGGDGSQPMQGVDFGEGELYWYTGDSKVENPNFLTVFDLETGKQKYQKEANIGKSGNLYPGNFQEAEGMQ
;
A
#
# COMPACT_ATOMS: atom_id res chain seq x y z
N ILE A 1 -7.35 -8.31 -7.35
CA ILE A 1 -7.59 -7.98 -5.93
C ILE A 1 -6.60 -8.80 -5.13
N THR A 2 -5.83 -8.18 -4.25
CA THR A 2 -4.91 -8.89 -3.35
C THR A 2 -5.41 -8.61 -1.92
N PRO A 3 -5.94 -9.63 -1.22
CA PRO A 3 -6.41 -9.45 0.15
C PRO A 3 -5.26 -9.57 1.16
N VAL A 4 -5.32 -8.78 2.23
CA VAL A 4 -4.47 -8.91 3.42
C VAL A 4 -5.38 -9.13 4.63
N ILE A 5 -5.03 -10.10 5.49
CA ILE A 5 -5.84 -10.47 6.66
C ILE A 5 -5.09 -10.05 7.91
N ASN A 6 -5.73 -9.22 8.75
CA ASN A 6 -5.29 -8.98 10.11
C ASN A 6 -6.09 -9.91 11.04
N GLN A 7 -5.45 -11.00 11.46
CA GLN A 7 -6.08 -12.02 12.30
C GLN A 7 -6.37 -11.54 13.73
N GLN A 8 -5.58 -10.59 14.24
CA GLN A 8 -5.73 -10.09 15.60
C GLN A 8 -7.01 -9.25 15.74
N GLU A 9 -7.32 -8.46 14.71
CA GLU A 9 -8.51 -7.60 14.66
C GLU A 9 -9.70 -8.24 13.94
N ASN A 10 -9.53 -9.44 13.38
CA ASN A 10 -10.53 -10.14 12.56
C ASN A 10 -11.00 -9.32 11.35
N LEU A 11 -10.05 -8.66 10.68
CA LEU A 11 -10.28 -7.77 9.55
C LEU A 11 -9.64 -8.30 8.27
N ILE A 12 -10.17 -7.86 7.14
CA ILE A 12 -9.63 -8.10 5.80
C ILE A 12 -9.58 -6.80 5.01
N LEU A 13 -8.42 -6.53 4.42
CA LEU A 13 -8.18 -5.43 3.50
C LEU A 13 -8.22 -5.94 2.07
N TYR A 14 -8.93 -5.22 1.21
CA TYR A 14 -8.95 -5.43 -0.23
C TYR A 14 -8.30 -4.24 -0.93
N ARG A 15 -7.25 -4.49 -1.71
CA ARG A 15 -6.77 -3.52 -2.71
C ARG A 15 -7.47 -3.75 -4.04
N ILE A 16 -8.15 -2.73 -4.53
CA ILE A 16 -8.95 -2.80 -5.76
C ILE A 16 -8.47 -1.72 -6.73
N GLN A 17 -8.29 -2.10 -7.99
CA GLN A 17 -7.90 -1.20 -9.07
C GLN A 17 -9.15 -0.63 -9.74
N TYR A 18 -9.17 0.68 -9.99
CA TYR A 18 -10.21 1.32 -10.79
C TYR A 18 -10.05 0.97 -12.27
N PRO A 19 -11.14 1.03 -13.08
CA PRO A 19 -11.02 1.07 -14.53
C PRO A 19 -10.08 2.21 -14.96
N SER A 20 -9.23 1.96 -15.96
CA SER A 20 -8.21 2.93 -16.40
C SER A 20 -8.81 4.27 -16.85
N SER A 21 -10.05 4.27 -17.35
CA SER A 21 -10.80 5.47 -17.72
C SER A 21 -11.11 6.40 -16.55
N GLU A 22 -11.04 5.93 -15.30
CA GLU A 22 -11.33 6.73 -14.11
C GLU A 22 -10.09 7.33 -13.43
N TRP A 23 -8.88 6.90 -13.82
CA TRP A 23 -7.67 7.21 -13.06
C TRP A 23 -7.33 8.70 -13.01
N ASP A 24 -7.53 9.40 -14.12
CA ASP A 24 -7.23 10.84 -14.21
C ASP A 24 -8.25 11.66 -13.40
N ALA A 25 -9.54 11.31 -13.49
CA ALA A 25 -10.61 12.01 -12.79
C ALA A 25 -10.52 11.84 -11.26
N ARG A 26 -10.04 10.69 -10.79
CA ARG A 26 -9.85 10.38 -9.36
C ARG A 26 -8.49 10.80 -8.82
N ASN A 27 -7.52 11.04 -9.70
CA ASN A 27 -6.10 11.11 -9.34
C ASN A 27 -5.62 9.88 -8.52
N ALA A 28 -6.20 8.72 -8.82
CA ALA A 28 -5.95 7.46 -8.12
C ALA A 28 -6.19 6.27 -9.06
N SER A 29 -5.30 5.29 -9.03
CA SER A 29 -5.43 4.06 -9.83
C SER A 29 -5.98 2.89 -9.01
N ASN A 30 -5.81 2.95 -7.68
CA ASN A 30 -6.21 1.94 -6.72
C ASN A 30 -6.90 2.61 -5.53
N TYR A 31 -7.73 1.85 -4.84
CA TYR A 31 -8.29 2.19 -3.54
C TYR A 31 -8.23 0.97 -2.62
N ILE A 32 -8.39 1.20 -1.32
CA ILE A 32 -8.51 0.14 -0.32
C ILE A 32 -9.94 0.07 0.21
N GLU A 33 -10.36 -1.13 0.59
CA GLU A 33 -11.54 -1.36 1.45
C GLU A 33 -11.13 -2.24 2.61
N VAL A 34 -11.49 -1.86 3.84
CA VAL A 34 -11.34 -2.72 5.02
C VAL A 34 -12.72 -3.18 5.46
N ARG A 35 -12.84 -4.47 5.73
CA ARG A 35 -14.08 -5.16 6.11
C ARG A 35 -13.81 -6.11 7.26
N ARG A 36 -14.86 -6.51 7.98
CA ARG A 36 -14.74 -7.60 8.96
C ARG A 36 -14.71 -8.94 8.24
N LEU A 37 -13.90 -9.88 8.72
CA LEU A 37 -13.89 -11.25 8.20
C LEU A 37 -15.26 -11.92 8.36
N GLU A 38 -15.92 -11.71 9.51
CA GLU A 38 -17.25 -12.27 9.78
C GLU A 38 -18.33 -11.73 8.81
N ASP A 39 -18.25 -10.45 8.43
CA ASP A 39 -19.18 -9.85 7.47
C ASP A 39 -18.98 -10.50 6.08
N VAL A 40 -17.72 -10.75 5.70
CA VAL A 40 -17.38 -11.42 4.44
C VAL A 40 -17.88 -12.87 4.44
N ASP A 41 -17.65 -13.63 5.50
CA ASP A 41 -18.11 -15.02 5.64
C ASP A 41 -19.64 -15.12 5.61
N ALA A 42 -20.33 -14.17 6.24
CA ALA A 42 -21.78 -14.07 6.25
C ALA A 42 -22.38 -13.51 4.94
N ARG A 43 -21.54 -13.13 3.95
CA ARG A 43 -21.93 -12.48 2.69
C ARG A 43 -22.67 -11.16 2.89
N VAL A 44 -22.26 -10.41 3.91
CA VAL A 44 -22.75 -9.08 4.23
C VAL A 44 -21.80 -8.05 3.61
N ASP A 45 -22.34 -7.19 2.73
CA ASP A 45 -21.59 -6.07 2.17
C ASP A 45 -21.54 -4.91 3.18
N ASN A 46 -20.51 -4.93 4.03
CA ASN A 46 -20.24 -3.88 5.00
C ASN A 46 -18.78 -3.41 4.91
N VAL A 47 -18.58 -2.16 4.49
CA VAL A 47 -17.27 -1.50 4.38
C VAL A 47 -17.05 -0.65 5.63
N LEU A 48 -15.96 -0.92 6.36
CA LEU A 48 -15.57 -0.13 7.53
C LEU A 48 -14.80 1.13 7.12
N TYR A 49 -13.77 0.95 6.28
CA TYR A 49 -12.90 2.03 5.81
C TYR A 49 -12.72 1.94 4.31
N LYS A 50 -12.67 3.10 3.65
CA LYS A 50 -12.45 3.22 2.21
C LYS A 50 -11.81 4.55 1.86
N PHE A 51 -10.69 4.49 1.15
CA PHE A 51 -10.08 5.68 0.57
C PHE A 51 -9.24 5.36 -0.66
N ASP A 52 -9.06 6.39 -1.48
CA ASP A 52 -8.27 6.36 -2.70
C ASP A 52 -6.78 6.46 -2.35
N LEU A 53 -5.96 5.58 -2.95
CA LEU A 53 -4.52 5.64 -2.80
C LEU A 53 -3.94 6.68 -3.78
N PRO A 54 -3.09 7.60 -3.31
CA PRO A 54 -2.47 8.60 -4.18
C PRO A 54 -1.72 7.94 -5.35
N ARG A 55 -1.98 8.41 -6.56
CA ARG A 55 -1.44 7.78 -7.79
C ARG A 55 0.09 7.65 -7.80
N HIS A 56 0.79 8.63 -7.23
CA HIS A 56 2.26 8.64 -7.12
C HIS A 56 2.84 7.53 -6.22
N LEU A 57 2.02 6.84 -5.41
CA LEU A 57 2.43 5.72 -4.56
C LEU A 57 1.98 4.36 -5.11
N THR A 58 1.40 4.33 -6.30
CA THR A 58 0.85 3.11 -6.91
C THR A 58 1.51 2.77 -8.24
N GLY A 59 2.65 3.41 -8.55
CA GLY A 59 3.32 3.31 -9.85
C GLY A 59 2.73 4.22 -10.94
N GLY A 60 1.75 5.06 -10.62
CA GLY A 60 1.32 6.14 -11.51
C GLY A 60 2.18 7.40 -11.33
N GLY A 61 2.25 8.27 -12.33
CA GLY A 61 3.20 9.38 -12.36
C GLY A 61 4.41 9.03 -13.23
N ASP A 62 5.62 9.12 -12.68
CA ASP A 62 6.88 8.76 -13.37
C ASP A 62 7.25 7.27 -13.27
N GLY A 63 6.49 6.49 -12.49
CA GLY A 63 6.70 5.06 -12.30
C GLY A 63 7.81 4.69 -11.32
N SER A 64 8.43 5.66 -10.63
CA SER A 64 9.55 5.43 -9.70
C SER A 64 9.15 4.83 -8.35
N GLN A 65 7.85 4.81 -8.03
CA GLN A 65 7.30 4.37 -6.75
C GLN A 65 6.11 3.41 -6.95
N PRO A 66 6.33 2.23 -7.58
CA PRO A 66 5.31 1.19 -7.63
C PRO A 66 5.07 0.61 -6.22
N MET A 67 3.88 0.05 -6.01
CA MET A 67 3.59 -0.66 -4.77
C MET A 67 4.31 -2.01 -4.76
N GLN A 68 4.92 -2.31 -3.62
CA GLN A 68 5.67 -3.54 -3.37
C GLN A 68 5.17 -4.33 -2.16
N GLY A 69 4.46 -3.68 -1.24
CA GLY A 69 3.93 -4.30 -0.04
C GLY A 69 2.81 -3.47 0.58
N VAL A 70 1.90 -4.15 1.26
CA VAL A 70 0.83 -3.52 2.02
C VAL A 70 0.53 -4.37 3.25
N ASP A 71 0.35 -3.72 4.38
CA ASP A 71 -0.14 -4.32 5.62
C ASP A 71 -0.98 -3.31 6.42
N PHE A 72 -1.74 -3.76 7.42
CA PHE A 72 -2.61 -2.87 8.20
C PHE A 72 -2.90 -3.40 9.60
N GLY A 73 -3.06 -2.48 10.54
CA GLY A 73 -3.40 -2.78 11.93
C GLY A 73 -3.42 -1.52 12.79
N GLU A 74 -4.05 -1.61 13.96
CA GLU A 74 -4.15 -0.53 14.95
C GLU A 74 -4.69 0.78 14.36
N GLY A 75 -5.59 0.70 13.37
CA GLY A 75 -6.16 1.86 12.68
C GLY A 75 -5.26 2.49 11.61
N GLU A 76 -4.15 1.85 11.25
CA GLU A 76 -3.19 2.32 10.25
C GLU A 76 -3.08 1.39 9.04
N LEU A 77 -2.80 1.98 7.87
CA LEU A 77 -2.35 1.29 6.66
C LEU A 77 -0.86 1.55 6.48
N TYR A 78 -0.08 0.49 6.31
CA TYR A 78 1.32 0.53 5.95
C TYR A 78 1.46 0.23 4.46
N TRP A 79 2.06 1.14 3.71
CA TRP A 79 2.17 1.06 2.27
C TRP A 79 3.62 1.19 1.82
N TYR A 80 4.14 0.14 1.19
CA TYR A 80 5.52 0.07 0.76
C TYR A 80 5.66 0.33 -0.73
N THR A 81 6.53 1.28 -1.08
CA THR A 81 6.82 1.63 -2.46
C THR A 81 8.32 1.62 -2.75
N GLY A 82 8.66 1.34 -4.00
CA GLY A 82 10.04 1.30 -4.45
C GLY A 82 10.17 0.63 -5.81
N ASP A 83 11.02 1.15 -6.67
CA ASP A 83 11.41 0.45 -7.90
C ASP A 83 12.72 -0.33 -7.69
N SER A 84 13.27 -0.88 -8.77
CA SER A 84 14.52 -1.65 -8.74
C SER A 84 15.77 -0.77 -8.90
N LYS A 85 15.63 0.56 -8.95
CA LYS A 85 16.74 1.49 -9.19
C LYS A 85 17.28 2.01 -7.87
N VAL A 86 18.56 1.74 -7.63
CA VAL A 86 19.25 2.12 -6.40
C VAL A 86 19.25 3.62 -6.14
N GLU A 87 19.21 4.44 -7.19
CA GLU A 87 19.11 5.90 -7.09
C GLU A 87 17.75 6.40 -6.57
N ASN A 88 16.71 5.57 -6.67
CA ASN A 88 15.37 5.88 -6.20
C ASN A 88 15.16 5.24 -4.82
N PRO A 89 15.03 6.03 -3.74
CA PRO A 89 14.83 5.47 -2.43
C PRO A 89 13.49 4.74 -2.34
N ASN A 90 13.45 3.65 -1.57
CA ASN A 90 12.23 2.96 -1.19
C ASN A 90 11.56 3.70 -0.03
N PHE A 91 10.23 3.72 0.03
CA PHE A 91 9.47 4.42 1.06
C PHE A 91 8.44 3.54 1.74
N LEU A 92 8.36 3.66 3.05
CA LEU A 92 7.22 3.24 3.86
C LEU A 92 6.33 4.46 4.10
N THR A 93 5.10 4.42 3.61
CA THR A 93 4.09 5.46 3.85
C THR A 93 3.02 4.91 4.77
N VAL A 94 2.65 5.69 5.80
CA VAL A 94 1.62 5.30 6.76
C VAL A 94 0.41 6.20 6.60
N PHE A 95 -0.77 5.59 6.50
CA PHE A 95 -2.05 6.27 6.43
C PHE A 95 -2.91 5.94 7.64
N ASP A 96 -3.69 6.92 8.07
CA ASP A 96 -4.79 6.72 9.02
C ASP A 96 -5.97 6.11 8.27
N LEU A 97 -6.48 4.95 8.73
CA LEU A 97 -7.55 4.22 8.03
C LEU A 97 -8.89 4.97 8.07
N GLU A 98 -9.18 5.67 9.16
CA GLU A 98 -10.44 6.39 9.35
C GLU A 98 -10.54 7.59 8.40
N THR A 99 -9.47 8.36 8.30
CA THR A 99 -9.44 9.60 7.52
C THR A 99 -8.86 9.44 6.11
N GLY A 100 -8.16 8.35 5.84
CA GLY A 100 -7.40 8.12 4.61
C GLY A 100 -6.20 9.06 4.44
N LYS A 101 -5.84 9.83 5.46
CA LYS A 101 -4.75 10.82 5.38
C LYS A 101 -3.41 10.18 5.67
N GLN A 102 -2.41 10.56 4.88
CA GLN A 102 -1.01 10.21 5.17
C GLN A 102 -0.59 10.83 6.52
N LYS A 103 -0.11 9.99 7.43
CA LYS A 103 0.43 10.41 8.74
C LYS A 103 1.89 10.80 8.60
N TYR A 104 2.69 9.90 8.03
CA TYR A 104 4.11 10.12 7.78
C TYR A 104 4.61 9.20 6.66
N GLN A 105 5.79 9.53 6.15
CA GLN A 105 6.52 8.72 5.18
C GLN A 105 7.98 8.66 5.62
N LYS A 106 8.59 7.49 5.49
CA LYS A 106 9.99 7.25 5.87
C LYS A 106 10.70 6.47 4.79
N GLU A 107 11.92 6.89 4.48
CA GLU A 107 12.81 6.13 3.60
C GLU A 107 13.15 4.77 4.25
N ALA A 108 12.95 3.69 3.51
CA ALA A 108 13.32 2.34 3.91
C ALA A 108 14.74 2.03 3.44
N ASN A 109 15.70 2.44 4.27
CA ASN A 109 17.12 2.26 4.00
C ASN A 109 17.62 0.91 4.56
N ILE A 110 17.12 -0.19 3.98
CA ILE A 110 17.43 -1.59 4.36
C ILE A 110 18.06 -2.30 3.15
N GLY A 111 19.09 -3.12 3.37
CA GLY A 111 19.80 -3.84 2.28
C GLY A 111 21.19 -3.29 1.92
N LYS A 112 21.71 -2.35 2.71
CA LYS A 112 23.10 -1.85 2.56
C LYS A 112 24.06 -2.61 3.46
N SER A 113 25.23 -2.97 2.92
CA SER A 113 26.44 -3.19 3.72
C SER A 113 27.35 -1.97 3.54
N GLY A 114 27.34 -1.04 4.50
CA GLY A 114 27.96 0.27 4.33
C GLY A 114 27.18 1.15 3.34
N ASN A 115 27.83 1.60 2.26
CA ASN A 115 27.21 2.39 1.17
C ASN A 115 26.93 1.55 -0.09
N LEU A 116 27.06 0.22 -0.02
CA LEU A 116 26.99 -0.66 -1.18
C LEU A 116 25.76 -1.56 -1.10
N TYR A 117 25.03 -1.64 -2.21
CA TYR A 117 24.03 -2.66 -2.47
C TYR A 117 24.70 -3.81 -3.23
N PRO A 118 24.73 -5.04 -2.68
CA PRO A 118 25.28 -6.19 -3.39
C PRO A 118 24.56 -6.36 -4.74
N GLY A 119 25.30 -6.27 -5.84
CA GLY A 119 24.75 -6.42 -7.20
C GLY A 119 24.15 -5.16 -7.84
N ASN A 120 24.30 -3.98 -7.24
CA ASN A 120 23.70 -2.71 -7.72
C ASN A 120 22.17 -2.78 -7.90
N PHE A 121 21.51 -3.55 -7.05
CA PHE A 121 20.07 -3.77 -7.09
C PHE A 121 19.52 -3.75 -5.66
N GLN A 122 18.42 -3.04 -5.48
CA GLN A 122 17.60 -3.10 -4.27
C GLN A 122 16.15 -2.99 -4.75
N GLU A 123 15.33 -3.96 -4.39
CA GLU A 123 13.89 -3.89 -4.59
C GLU A 123 13.20 -4.16 -3.26
N ALA A 124 12.21 -3.34 -2.96
CA ALA A 124 11.27 -3.56 -1.91
C ALA A 124 10.39 -4.77 -2.29
N GLU A 125 10.28 -5.81 -1.44
CA GLU A 125 9.55 -7.05 -1.77
C GLU A 125 8.71 -7.51 -0.57
N GLY A 126 7.41 -7.20 -0.59
CA GLY A 126 6.45 -7.66 0.42
C GLY A 126 6.50 -6.92 1.77
N MET A 127 5.44 -7.11 2.55
CA MET A 127 5.27 -6.63 3.93
C MET A 127 4.32 -7.58 4.65
N GLN A 128 4.56 -7.85 5.93
CA GLN A 128 3.74 -8.69 6.81
C GLN A 128 3.96 -8.26 8.27
#